data_AF-A0A925DLA4-F1
#
_entry.id   AF-A0A925DLA4-F1
#
_cell.length_a   1.000
_cell.length_b   1.000
_cell.length_c   1.000
_cell.angle_alpha   90.00
_cell.angle_beta   90.00
_cell.angle_gamma   90.00
#
_symmetry.space_group_name_H-M   'P 1'
#
loop_
_entity.id
_entity.type
_entity.pdbx_description
1 polymer ?
#
loop_
_entity_poly.entity_id
_entity_poly.type
_entity_poly.pdbx_seq_one_letter_code
_entity_poly.pdbx_strand_id
1 'polypeptide(L)'
;MRKLIGTILLIAGCFTVTLAQGPQDQKEKGKRGEKLLKEMTTTLSLTTDQQNKIKPIIEETGKTMKTNREKYKGNQKCMRQSAFQTRKASEEKIMAILTPDQQKKFTEEKNKKQEERKKKRQEKLMEPIDCK
;
A
#
# COMPACT_ATOMS: atom_id res chain seq x y z
N MET A 1 57.63 -12.64 27.96
CA MET A 1 58.52 -13.53 27.19
C MET A 1 57.72 -14.71 26.66
N ARG A 2 57.71 -14.88 25.32
CA ARG A 2 57.76 -16.12 24.51
C ARG A 2 57.31 -17.40 25.24
N LYS A 3 56.37 -18.20 24.71
CA LYS A 3 56.58 -19.08 23.53
C LYS A 3 55.31 -19.32 22.69
N LEU A 4 55.54 -19.37 21.38
CA LEU A 4 54.65 -19.85 20.30
C LEU A 4 54.55 -21.40 20.32
N ILE A 5 53.45 -21.94 19.78
CA ILE A 5 53.21 -23.21 19.02
C ILE A 5 51.66 -23.34 19.01
N GLY A 6 50.90 -23.51 17.93
CA GLY A 6 51.15 -24.04 16.60
C GLY A 6 50.12 -25.16 16.32
N THR A 7 49.39 -25.03 15.21
CA THR A 7 48.65 -26.08 14.45
C THR A 7 47.31 -26.67 14.94
N ILE A 8 46.23 -26.19 14.31
CA ILE A 8 45.25 -26.90 13.45
C ILE A 8 44.66 -28.23 13.98
N LEU A 9 43.35 -28.23 14.22
CA LEU A 9 42.52 -29.38 13.88
C LEU A 9 41.14 -28.92 13.37
N LEU A 10 40.89 -29.32 12.13
CA LEU A 10 39.76 -29.03 11.28
C LEU A 10 38.60 -29.94 11.73
N ILE A 11 37.61 -29.40 12.42
CA ILE A 11 36.34 -30.09 12.67
C ILE A 11 35.28 -29.44 11.79
N ALA A 12 35.00 -30.13 10.68
CA ALA A 12 33.78 -29.96 9.91
C ALA A 12 32.57 -30.14 10.84
N GLY A 13 31.70 -29.13 10.91
CA GLY A 13 30.51 -29.20 11.75
C GLY A 13 29.52 -28.10 11.42
N CYS A 14 28.53 -28.45 10.59
CA CYS A 14 27.25 -27.78 10.42
C CYS A 14 27.26 -26.31 9.95
N PHE A 15 27.17 -26.15 8.62
CA PHE A 15 26.43 -25.06 8.01
C PHE A 15 24.99 -25.08 8.51
N THR A 16 24.68 -24.35 9.58
CA THR A 16 23.31 -23.87 9.78
C THR A 16 23.26 -22.45 9.23
N VAL A 17 23.02 -22.34 7.92
CA VAL A 17 22.49 -21.09 7.35
C VAL A 17 21.10 -20.93 7.93
N THR A 18 21.00 -20.31 9.10
CA THR A 18 19.73 -19.86 9.65
C THR A 18 19.30 -18.65 8.83
N LEU A 19 18.51 -18.88 7.77
CA LEU A 19 17.68 -17.83 7.16
C LEU A 19 16.55 -17.45 8.13
N ALA A 20 16.89 -16.89 9.30
CA ALA A 20 15.91 -16.25 10.17
C ALA A 20 15.76 -14.79 9.72
N GLN A 21 14.94 -14.62 8.67
CA GLN A 21 14.15 -13.43 8.33
C GLN A 21 14.51 -12.15 9.11
N GLY A 22 15.52 -11.41 8.65
CA GLY A 22 15.64 -10.00 9.01
C GLY A 22 14.38 -9.25 8.55
N PRO A 23 13.98 -8.13 9.21
CA PRO A 23 12.80 -7.36 8.85
C PRO A 23 12.99 -6.67 7.49
N GLN A 24 12.83 -7.41 6.39
CA GLN A 24 12.88 -6.89 5.03
C GLN A 24 11.56 -6.27 4.56
N ASP A 25 10.63 -6.01 5.48
CA ASP A 25 9.28 -5.57 5.14
C ASP A 25 9.01 -4.11 5.57
N GLN A 26 10.03 -3.25 5.61
CA GLN A 26 9.85 -1.81 5.88
C GLN A 26 10.16 -0.92 4.65
N LYS A 27 11.09 -1.31 3.76
CA LYS A 27 11.47 -0.49 2.60
C LYS A 27 10.42 -0.42 1.49
N GLU A 28 9.50 -1.38 1.40
CA GLU A 28 8.43 -1.36 0.39
C GLU A 28 7.20 -0.55 0.83
N LYS A 29 7.03 -0.32 2.14
CA LYS A 29 5.82 0.28 2.72
C LYS A 29 5.73 1.80 2.51
N GLY A 30 6.87 2.51 2.45
CA GLY A 30 6.91 3.93 2.10
C GLY A 30 6.50 4.22 0.66
N LYS A 31 6.83 3.30 -0.27
CA LYS A 31 6.65 3.51 -1.70
C LYS A 31 5.19 3.63 -2.15
N ARG A 32 4.25 3.00 -1.44
CA ARG A 32 2.82 3.01 -1.84
C ARG A 32 2.16 4.36 -1.57
N GLY A 33 2.43 4.99 -0.42
CA GLY A 33 1.91 6.32 -0.09
C GLY A 33 2.51 7.40 -0.99
N GLU A 34 3.83 7.34 -1.21
CA GLU A 34 4.54 8.25 -2.12
C GLU A 34 4.06 8.11 -3.57
N LYS A 35 3.84 6.88 -4.04
CA LYS A 35 3.29 6.64 -5.38
C LYS A 35 1.89 7.22 -5.52
N LEU A 36 1.02 7.04 -4.52
CA LEU A 36 -0.32 7.62 -4.54
C LEU A 36 -0.26 9.15 -4.59
N LEU A 37 0.58 9.79 -3.75
CA LEU A 37 0.74 11.23 -3.76
C LEU A 37 1.27 11.73 -5.10
N LYS A 38 2.24 11.02 -5.70
CA LYS A 38 2.79 11.33 -7.03
C LYS A 38 1.71 11.25 -8.10
N GLU A 39 0.92 10.18 -8.12
CA GLU A 39 -0.20 10.02 -9.05
C GLU A 39 -1.22 11.16 -8.90
N MET A 40 -1.64 11.48 -7.67
CA MET A 40 -2.54 12.60 -7.42
C MET A 40 -1.95 13.94 -7.86
N THR A 41 -0.66 14.14 -7.63
CA THR A 41 0.06 15.36 -8.05
C THR A 41 0.05 15.52 -9.56
N THR A 42 0.37 14.47 -10.30
CA THR A 42 0.34 14.48 -11.77
C THR A 42 -1.08 14.64 -12.31
N THR A 43 -2.05 13.94 -11.73
CA THR A 43 -3.44 13.99 -12.21
C THR A 43 -4.12 15.32 -11.91
N LEU A 44 -3.92 15.88 -10.72
CA LEU A 44 -4.63 17.08 -10.26
C LEU A 44 -3.79 18.36 -10.32
N SER A 45 -2.53 18.26 -10.74
CA SER A 45 -1.56 19.36 -10.71
C SER A 45 -1.47 20.00 -9.32
N LEU A 46 -1.25 19.17 -8.29
CA LEU A 46 -1.23 19.63 -6.89
C LEU A 46 -0.05 20.58 -6.62
N THR A 47 -0.33 21.68 -5.93
CA THR A 47 0.74 22.58 -5.45
C THR A 47 1.57 21.93 -4.34
N THR A 48 2.76 22.45 -4.07
CA THR A 48 3.62 21.98 -2.96
C THR A 48 2.88 22.02 -1.62
N ASP A 49 2.10 23.07 -1.36
CA ASP A 49 1.34 23.22 -0.12
C ASP A 49 0.22 22.16 -0.01
N GLN A 50 -0.46 21.87 -1.11
CA GLN A 50 -1.47 20.81 -1.14
C GLN A 50 -0.83 19.44 -0.91
N GLN A 51 0.32 19.17 -1.54
CA GLN A 51 1.06 17.93 -1.34
C GLN A 51 1.46 17.75 0.13
N ASN A 52 1.99 18.81 0.77
CA ASN A 52 2.38 18.80 2.18
C ASN A 52 1.20 18.53 3.13
N LYS A 53 0.00 19.03 2.80
CA LYS A 53 -1.23 18.76 3.57
C LYS A 53 -1.82 17.37 3.30
N ILE A 54 -1.71 16.86 2.08
CA ILE A 54 -2.28 15.56 1.67
C ILE A 54 -1.41 14.39 2.14
N LYS A 55 -0.09 14.53 2.15
CA LYS A 55 0.85 13.48 2.58
C LYS A 55 0.50 12.84 3.93
N PRO A 56 0.30 13.60 5.03
CA PRO A 56 -0.05 13.00 6.33
C PRO A 56 -1.41 12.28 6.31
N ILE A 57 -2.38 12.73 5.49
CA ILE A 57 -3.68 12.06 5.35
C ILE A 57 -3.50 10.66 4.72
N ILE A 58 -2.65 10.56 3.68
CA ILE A 58 -2.33 9.29 3.03
C ILE A 58 -1.62 8.34 4.01
N GLU A 59 -0.68 8.86 4.81
CA GLU A 59 0.04 8.08 5.81
C GLU A 59 -0.89 7.56 6.93
N GLU A 60 -1.76 8.42 7.47
CA GLU A 60 -2.77 8.07 8.46
C GLU A 60 -3.74 7.01 7.93
N THR A 61 -4.18 7.16 6.67
CA THR A 61 -5.04 6.21 5.98
C THR A 61 -4.35 4.84 5.87
N GLY A 62 -3.08 4.82 5.46
CA GLY A 62 -2.28 3.60 5.38
C GLY A 62 -2.13 2.90 6.73
N LYS A 63 -1.84 3.66 7.80
CA LYS A 63 -1.77 3.13 9.17
C LYS A 63 -3.10 2.55 9.62
N THR A 64 -4.20 3.27 9.40
CA THR A 64 -5.56 2.83 9.77
C THR A 64 -5.96 1.55 9.03
N MET A 65 -5.65 1.44 7.73
CA MET A 65 -5.90 0.22 6.96
C MET A 65 -5.11 -0.96 7.50
N LYS A 66 -3.85 -0.76 7.88
CA LYS A 66 -3.02 -1.81 8.49
C LYS A 66 -3.62 -2.28 9.80
N THR A 67 -3.99 -1.36 10.68
CA THR A 67 -4.64 -1.67 11.96
C THR A 67 -5.96 -2.42 11.76
N ASN A 68 -6.82 -1.96 10.85
CA ASN A 68 -8.08 -2.62 10.54
C ASN A 68 -7.89 -4.03 9.97
N ARG A 69 -6.82 -4.25 9.19
CA ARG A 69 -6.49 -5.58 8.65
C ARG A 69 -6.20 -6.59 9.75
N GLU A 70 -5.43 -6.20 10.75
CA GLU A 70 -5.15 -7.06 11.90
C GLU A 70 -6.40 -7.22 12.78
N LYS A 71 -7.09 -6.12 13.08
CA LYS A 71 -8.30 -6.11 13.93
C LYS A 71 -9.42 -7.00 13.39
N TYR A 72 -9.64 -7.00 12.07
CA TYR A 72 -10.74 -7.73 11.43
C TYR A 72 -10.24 -8.94 10.63
N LYS A 73 -9.06 -9.48 10.98
CA LYS A 73 -8.52 -10.68 10.34
C LYS A 73 -9.54 -11.82 10.43
N GLY A 74 -9.81 -12.47 9.30
CA GLY A 74 -10.83 -13.54 9.19
C GLY A 74 -12.27 -13.06 9.00
N ASN A 75 -12.58 -11.77 9.24
CA ASN A 75 -13.92 -11.21 9.01
C ASN A 75 -13.94 -10.30 7.77
N GLN A 76 -14.23 -10.89 6.62
CA GLN A 76 -14.24 -10.18 5.33
C GLN A 76 -15.26 -9.04 5.28
N LYS A 77 -16.43 -9.19 5.92
CA LYS A 77 -17.47 -8.15 5.92
C LYS A 77 -16.99 -6.91 6.69
N CYS A 78 -16.47 -7.10 7.91
CA CYS A 78 -15.92 -6.00 8.71
C CYS A 78 -14.69 -5.36 8.06
N MET A 79 -13.83 -6.16 7.42
CA MET A 79 -12.69 -5.64 6.66
C MET A 79 -13.15 -4.74 5.49
N ARG A 80 -14.14 -5.18 4.71
CA ARG A 80 -14.69 -4.38 3.59
C ARG A 80 -15.33 -3.08 4.07
N GLN A 81 -16.14 -3.15 5.13
CA GLN A 81 -16.82 -1.99 5.69
C GLN A 81 -15.82 -0.97 6.26
N SER A 82 -14.85 -1.43 7.04
CA SER A 82 -13.81 -0.55 7.59
C SER A 82 -12.95 0.07 6.50
N ALA A 83 -12.58 -0.69 5.46
CA ALA A 83 -11.85 -0.14 4.32
C ALA A 83 -12.66 0.89 3.52
N PHE A 84 -13.99 0.74 3.42
CA PHE A 84 -14.84 1.76 2.82
C PHE A 84 -14.84 3.05 3.65
N GLN A 85 -15.09 2.93 4.96
CA GLN A 85 -15.16 4.08 5.86
C GLN A 85 -13.83 4.84 5.92
N THR A 86 -12.70 4.14 6.05
CA THR A 86 -11.38 4.77 6.07
C THR A 86 -11.07 5.49 4.75
N ARG A 87 -11.44 4.92 3.60
CA ARG A 87 -11.27 5.60 2.30
C ARG A 87 -12.16 6.84 2.20
N LYS A 88 -13.43 6.73 2.61
CA LYS A 88 -14.38 7.85 2.57
C LYS A 88 -13.89 9.03 3.43
N ALA A 89 -13.46 8.75 4.66
CA ALA A 89 -12.92 9.78 5.55
C ALA A 89 -11.65 10.44 4.99
N SER A 90 -10.74 9.64 4.40
CA SER A 90 -9.56 10.18 3.71
C SER A 90 -9.93 11.07 2.52
N GLU A 91 -10.94 10.66 1.75
CA GLU A 91 -11.42 11.39 0.59
C GLU A 91 -11.98 12.76 0.97
N GLU A 92 -12.83 12.80 2.01
CA GLU A 92 -13.40 14.06 2.53
C GLU A 92 -12.29 15.04 2.97
N LYS A 93 -11.29 14.55 3.70
CA LYS A 93 -10.13 15.36 4.11
C LYS A 93 -9.32 15.87 2.91
N ILE A 94 -9.14 15.04 1.87
CA ILE A 94 -8.43 15.43 0.65
C ILE A 94 -9.24 16.49 -0.12
N MET A 95 -10.55 16.29 -0.32
CA MET A 95 -11.38 17.23 -1.07
C MET A 95 -11.36 18.62 -0.46
N ALA A 96 -11.33 18.74 0.87
CA ALA A 96 -11.23 20.01 1.58
C ALA A 96 -9.94 20.81 1.28
N ILE A 97 -8.89 20.17 0.75
CA ILE A 97 -7.61 20.80 0.39
C ILE A 97 -7.57 21.21 -1.10
N LEU A 98 -8.40 20.57 -1.93
CA LEU A 98 -8.43 20.77 -3.38
C LEU A 98 -9.22 22.03 -3.75
N THR A 99 -8.85 22.67 -4.85
CA THR A 99 -9.67 23.72 -5.48
C THR A 99 -10.91 23.11 -6.12
N PRO A 100 -11.96 23.90 -6.42
CA PRO A 100 -13.17 23.39 -7.07
C PRO A 100 -12.90 22.63 -8.37
N ASP A 101 -11.99 23.13 -9.21
CA ASP A 101 -11.63 22.46 -10.47
C ASP A 101 -10.90 21.13 -10.24
N GLN A 102 -10.02 21.07 -9.24
CA GLN A 102 -9.34 19.84 -8.86
C GLN A 102 -10.30 18.82 -8.26
N GLN A 103 -11.29 19.25 -7.47
CA GLN A 103 -12.34 18.37 -6.93
C GLN A 103 -13.18 17.74 -8.04
N LYS A 104 -13.54 18.54 -9.06
CA LYS A 104 -14.25 18.06 -10.25
C LYS A 104 -13.44 16.99 -10.97
N LYS A 105 -12.17 17.29 -11.27
CA LYS A 105 -11.26 16.33 -11.93
C LYS A 105 -11.04 15.07 -11.12
N PHE A 106 -10.89 15.20 -9.80
CA PHE A 106 -10.75 14.06 -8.90
C PHE A 106 -11.98 13.14 -8.94
N THR A 107 -13.18 13.72 -8.94
CA THR A 107 -14.45 12.99 -9.02
C THR A 107 -14.62 12.30 -10.37
N GLU A 108 -14.31 12.99 -11.47
CA GLU A 108 -14.35 12.42 -12.82
C GLU A 108 -13.40 11.22 -12.97
N GLU A 109 -12.15 11.36 -12.53
CA GLU A 109 -11.17 10.27 -12.56
C GLU A 109 -11.59 9.08 -11.69
N LYS A 110 -12.19 9.34 -10.53
CA LYS A 110 -12.75 8.29 -9.67
C LYS A 110 -13.88 7.54 -10.38
N ASN A 111 -14.82 8.26 -10.97
CA ASN A 111 -15.95 7.68 -11.70
C ASN A 111 -15.47 6.87 -12.90
N LYS A 112 -14.53 7.41 -13.68
CA LYS A 112 -13.91 6.69 -14.81
C LYS A 112 -13.28 5.37 -14.38
N LYS A 113 -12.45 5.39 -13.32
CA LYS A 113 -11.85 4.15 -12.76
C LYS A 113 -12.91 3.17 -12.26
N GLN A 114 -14.02 3.66 -11.70
CA GLN A 114 -15.12 2.81 -11.26
C GLN A 114 -15.82 2.15 -12.45
N GLU A 115 -16.11 2.89 -13.52
CA GLU A 115 -16.73 2.35 -14.73
C GLU A 115 -15.81 1.35 -15.44
N GLU A 116 -14.51 1.63 -15.55
CA GLU A 116 -13.54 0.67 -16.08
C GLU A 116 -13.51 -0.63 -15.28
N ARG A 117 -13.58 -0.56 -13.95
CA ARG A 117 -13.67 -1.74 -13.08
C ARG A 117 -14.96 -2.53 -13.29
N LYS A 118 -16.09 -1.84 -13.47
CA LYS A 118 -17.37 -2.48 -13.78
C LYS A 118 -17.31 -3.19 -15.13
N LYS A 119 -16.80 -2.53 -16.17
CA LYS A 119 -16.62 -3.11 -17.51
C LYS A 119 -15.74 -4.36 -17.47
N LYS A 120 -14.56 -4.30 -16.86
CA LYS A 120 -13.67 -5.48 -16.70
C LYS A 120 -14.34 -6.63 -15.94
N ARG A 121 -15.17 -6.32 -14.95
CA ARG A 121 -15.93 -7.35 -14.22
C ARG A 121 -17.03 -7.98 -15.10
N GLN A 122 -17.70 -7.19 -15.93
CA GLN A 122 -18.71 -7.68 -16.88
C GLN A 122 -18.06 -8.53 -17.97
N GLU A 123 -16.95 -8.07 -18.55
CA GLU A 123 -16.16 -8.81 -19.54
C GLU A 123 -15.74 -10.17 -18.99
N LYS A 124 -15.14 -10.21 -17.79
CA LYS A 124 -14.78 -11.47 -17.12
C LYS A 124 -15.97 -12.40 -16.84
N LEU A 125 -17.18 -11.86 -16.67
CA LEU A 125 -18.39 -12.67 -16.48
C LEU A 125 -18.90 -13.25 -17.81
N MET A 126 -18.58 -12.60 -18.93
CA MET A 126 -18.94 -13.01 -20.29
C MET A 126 -17.86 -13.91 -20.94
N GLU A 127 -16.68 -14.05 -20.33
CA GLU A 127 -15.66 -15.01 -20.78
C GLU A 127 -16.24 -16.44 -20.72
N PRO A 128 -16.18 -17.22 -21.82
CA PRO A 128 -16.68 -18.59 -21.84
C PRO A 128 -15.96 -19.42 -20.77
N ILE A 129 -16.72 -20.18 -19.99
CA ILE A 129 -16.17 -21.10 -18.99
C ILE A 129 -15.57 -22.29 -19.73
N ASP A 130 -14.25 -22.31 -19.86
CA ASP A 130 -13.52 -23.48 -20.35
C ASP A 130 -13.63 -24.61 -19.30
N CYS A 131 -14.67 -25.45 -19.45
CA CYS A 131 -14.71 -26.75 -18.80
C CYS A 131 -13.77 -27.70 -19.57
N LYS A 132 -12.57 -27.94 -19.02
CA LYS A 132 -11.71 -29.07 -19.41
C LYS A 132 -12.08 -30.32 -18.64
#